data_AF-A0A1V5YG20-F1
#
_entry.id   AF-A0A1V5YG20-F1
#
_cell.length_a   1.000
_cell.length_b   1.000
_cell.length_c   1.000
_cell.angle_alpha   90.00
_cell.angle_beta   90.00
_cell.angle_gamma   90.00
#
_symmetry.space_group_name_H-M   'P 1'
#
loop_
_entity.id
_entity.type
_entity.pdbx_description
1 polymer ?
#
loop_
_entity_poly.entity_id
_entity_poly.type
_entity_poly.pdbx_seq_one_letter_code
_entity_poly.pdbx_strand_id
1 'polypeptide(L)'
;MGKEYPPLLEFLSEKLEYRLLSGKSALGYTLYYLDLSSWRLRLSDWTPVVHIQRSDLTNVSPRQLLQSLQDVVRERGWQRRIVLVLVDGDSSALRSALRSPLQTLAFVGEEEQREILRSRRPSGQLLDILSAQVPISILAPYNTTSPVTGSCFFDREYEVAKILGNPDVSYAVLGVRRIGKTSLMREVERRLREESTAAEADDTPHIVFLDCSDLLEREALVEQIVRRLNPRELPRLSMQNYAFFFPDFLERMSRKYKSKLIFLLDEIDDLIVLHGGDWDFFRTLRAASNKGVCQYVVAGFREAQSQLHNLDSPFYNFAEEIRLSEFTREHARELIVTPMQNLGIRFKNESDIVSQIYEETAGHPNLIQFYCTILVRQLELTGQRELSPESLMSVYADEVFKNHLLRSFMDNTQNREKAVVYAILQKRADRPMAGFTQADMDAALREQGLVIAHGPLNTACDVLVLAGILRARGAEYFFTSPVFVRVLQQTYNLRYLMDKVKEEGL
;
A
#
# COMPACT_ATOMS: atom_id res chain seq x y z
N MET A 1 -7.21 -21.88 -34.49
CA MET A 1 -7.09 -20.55 -35.13
C MET A 1 -6.27 -19.70 -34.20
N GLY A 2 -5.03 -19.37 -34.60
CA GLY A 2 -4.12 -18.56 -33.78
C GLY A 2 -4.75 -17.20 -33.50
N LYS A 3 -4.65 -16.71 -32.26
CA LYS A 3 -5.06 -15.35 -31.92
C LYS A 3 -4.10 -14.41 -32.66
N GLU A 4 -4.59 -13.73 -33.69
CA GLU A 4 -3.81 -12.74 -34.43
C GLU A 4 -3.66 -11.51 -33.53
N TYR A 5 -2.47 -11.33 -32.97
CA TYR A 5 -2.14 -10.16 -32.16
C TYR A 5 -1.70 -9.02 -33.08
N PRO A 6 -1.94 -7.75 -32.71
CA PRO A 6 -1.35 -6.61 -33.39
C PRO A 6 0.19 -6.78 -33.44
N PRO A 7 0.86 -6.40 -34.55
CA PRO A 7 2.30 -6.65 -34.73
C PRO A 7 3.16 -6.11 -33.59
N LEU A 8 2.79 -4.96 -33.00
CA LEU A 8 3.48 -4.43 -31.84
C LEU A 8 3.32 -5.33 -30.61
N LEU A 9 2.11 -5.83 -30.32
CA LEU A 9 1.87 -6.68 -29.15
C LEU A 9 2.53 -8.05 -29.30
N GLU A 10 2.54 -8.61 -30.50
CA GLU A 10 3.26 -9.84 -30.82
C GLU A 10 4.76 -9.66 -30.60
N PHE A 11 5.35 -8.56 -31.12
CA PHE A 11 6.76 -8.23 -30.88
C PHE A 11 7.09 -8.06 -29.40
N LEU A 12 6.26 -7.31 -28.65
CA LEU A 12 6.45 -7.12 -27.20
C LEU A 12 6.39 -8.45 -26.44
N SER A 13 5.52 -9.37 -26.86
CA SER A 13 5.41 -10.69 -26.22
C SER A 13 6.54 -11.64 -26.59
N GLU A 14 6.90 -11.74 -27.87
CA GLU A 14 7.87 -12.73 -28.35
C GLU A 14 9.33 -12.29 -28.18
N LYS A 15 9.62 -11.00 -28.32
CA LYS A 15 11.00 -10.48 -28.28
C LYS A 15 11.41 -9.93 -26.93
N LEU A 16 10.46 -9.42 -26.16
CA LEU A 16 10.72 -8.79 -24.85
C LEU A 16 10.10 -9.58 -23.69
N GLU A 17 9.51 -10.74 -23.97
CA GLU A 17 8.93 -11.67 -22.99
C GLU A 17 7.83 -11.05 -22.11
N TYR A 18 7.19 -9.96 -22.57
CA TYR A 18 6.04 -9.40 -21.88
C TYR A 18 4.85 -10.35 -21.96
N ARG A 19 4.14 -10.51 -20.83
CA ARG A 19 2.95 -11.35 -20.79
C ARG A 19 1.77 -10.63 -21.45
N LEU A 20 1.05 -11.35 -22.30
CA LEU A 20 -0.08 -10.83 -23.07
C LEU A 20 -1.31 -11.71 -22.90
N LEU A 21 -2.46 -11.08 -22.60
CA LEU A 21 -3.76 -11.74 -22.57
C LEU A 21 -4.74 -11.06 -23.52
N SER A 22 -5.54 -11.85 -24.22
CA SER A 22 -6.68 -11.35 -24.99
C SER A 22 -7.87 -11.08 -24.07
N GLY A 23 -8.42 -9.87 -24.11
CA GLY A 23 -9.67 -9.52 -23.45
C GLY A 23 -10.90 -9.86 -24.30
N LYS A 24 -12.08 -9.87 -23.67
CA LYS A 24 -13.35 -9.90 -24.40
C LYS A 24 -13.52 -8.56 -25.14
N SER A 25 -13.95 -8.57 -26.39
CA SER A 25 -14.23 -7.34 -27.13
C SER A 25 -15.31 -6.50 -26.43
N ALA A 26 -15.24 -5.18 -26.58
CA ALA A 26 -16.25 -4.24 -26.06
C ALA A 26 -16.51 -3.17 -27.12
N LEU A 27 -17.79 -2.87 -27.38
CA LEU A 27 -18.22 -1.86 -28.35
C LEU A 27 -17.55 -1.99 -29.73
N GLY A 28 -17.29 -3.22 -30.18
CA GLY A 28 -16.63 -3.50 -31.46
C GLY A 28 -15.10 -3.48 -31.42
N TYR A 29 -14.48 -2.97 -30.35
CA TYR A 29 -13.03 -2.96 -30.20
C TYR A 29 -12.47 -4.27 -29.69
N THR A 30 -11.28 -4.61 -30.18
CA THR A 30 -10.50 -5.74 -29.69
C THR A 30 -9.65 -5.27 -28.51
N LEU A 31 -9.74 -5.98 -27.39
CA LEU A 31 -9.09 -5.61 -26.14
C LEU A 31 -7.98 -6.61 -25.81
N TYR A 32 -6.88 -6.10 -25.26
CA TYR A 32 -5.77 -6.90 -24.77
C TYR A 32 -5.33 -6.39 -23.40
N TYR A 33 -4.53 -7.19 -22.70
CA TYR A 33 -3.90 -6.83 -21.45
C TYR A 33 -2.41 -7.16 -21.54
N LEU A 34 -1.57 -6.14 -21.34
CA LEU A 34 -0.13 -6.24 -21.42
C LEU A 34 0.48 -6.06 -20.03
N ASP A 35 1.30 -7.01 -19.59
CA ASP A 35 1.98 -6.91 -18.31
C ASP A 35 3.24 -6.03 -18.43
N LEU A 36 3.16 -4.80 -17.91
CA LEU A 36 4.25 -3.84 -17.82
C LEU A 36 4.77 -3.68 -16.38
N SER A 37 4.48 -4.65 -15.50
CA SER A 37 4.84 -4.58 -14.08
C SER A 37 6.34 -4.37 -13.83
N SER A 38 7.19 -4.91 -14.70
CA SER A 38 8.66 -4.73 -14.67
C SER A 38 9.11 -3.26 -14.69
N TRP A 39 8.27 -2.34 -15.16
CA TRP A 39 8.60 -0.92 -15.20
C TRP A 39 8.45 -0.24 -13.84
N ARG A 40 7.82 -0.90 -12.84
CA ARG A 40 7.59 -0.31 -11.50
C ARG A 40 6.93 1.08 -11.55
N LEU A 41 6.08 1.31 -12.55
CA LEU A 41 5.27 2.52 -12.72
C LEU A 41 3.81 2.23 -12.43
N ARG A 42 2.98 3.28 -12.35
CA ARG A 42 1.51 3.14 -12.20
C ARG A 42 0.83 2.53 -13.44
N LEU A 43 1.58 2.27 -14.50
CA LEU A 43 1.19 1.35 -15.56
C LEU A 43 1.02 -0.03 -14.92
N SER A 44 -0.25 -0.39 -14.72
CA SER A 44 -0.68 -1.51 -13.89
C SER A 44 -0.14 -2.85 -14.38
N ASP A 45 -0.10 -3.82 -13.47
CA ASP A 45 -0.23 -5.23 -13.82
C ASP A 45 -1.40 -5.39 -14.80
N TRP A 46 -1.17 -6.06 -15.93
CA TRP A 46 -2.17 -6.20 -17.00
C TRP A 46 -2.73 -4.88 -17.52
N THR A 47 -1.85 -3.96 -17.95
CA THR A 47 -2.23 -2.67 -18.55
C THR A 47 -3.21 -2.89 -19.72
N PRO A 48 -4.41 -2.27 -19.67
CA PRO A 48 -5.43 -2.45 -20.70
C PRO A 48 -4.98 -1.80 -21.99
N VAL A 49 -5.12 -2.55 -23.08
CA VAL A 49 -4.81 -2.10 -24.44
C VAL A 49 -6.07 -2.20 -25.29
N VAL A 50 -6.45 -1.10 -25.94
CA VAL A 50 -7.51 -1.05 -26.94
C VAL A 50 -6.86 -0.96 -28.31
N HIS A 51 -7.22 -1.87 -29.21
CA HIS A 51 -6.77 -1.82 -30.60
C HIS A 51 -7.87 -1.25 -31.49
N ILE A 52 -7.53 -0.16 -32.21
CA ILE A 52 -8.37 0.51 -33.18
C ILE A 52 -7.88 0.13 -34.57
N GLN A 53 -8.71 -0.59 -35.29
CA GLN A 53 -8.40 -1.04 -36.64
C GLN A 53 -8.62 0.09 -37.64
N ARG A 54 -7.98 -0.02 -38.81
CA ARG A 54 -8.13 0.99 -39.87
C ARG A 54 -9.59 1.11 -40.36
N SER A 55 -10.39 0.05 -40.26
CA SER A 55 -11.84 0.09 -40.51
C SER A 55 -12.58 1.02 -39.56
N ASP A 56 -12.19 1.07 -38.27
CA ASP A 56 -12.86 1.85 -37.24
C ASP A 56 -12.60 3.35 -37.39
N LEU A 57 -11.54 3.72 -38.13
CA LEU A 57 -11.20 5.10 -38.48
C LEU A 57 -11.99 5.63 -39.68
N THR A 58 -12.63 4.76 -40.46
CA THR A 58 -13.35 5.16 -41.68
C THR A 58 -14.72 5.75 -41.33
N ASN A 59 -15.02 6.94 -41.85
CA ASN A 59 -16.31 7.64 -41.69
C ASN A 59 -16.71 8.01 -40.24
N VAL A 60 -15.78 7.96 -39.27
CA VAL A 60 -16.05 8.35 -37.87
C VAL A 60 -15.21 9.58 -37.52
N SER A 61 -15.84 10.57 -36.89
CA SER A 61 -15.09 11.75 -36.42
C SER A 61 -14.21 11.41 -35.19
N PRO A 62 -13.05 12.06 -35.02
CA PRO A 62 -12.19 11.83 -33.84
C PRO A 62 -12.92 12.00 -32.50
N ARG A 63 -13.89 12.91 -32.42
CA ARG A 63 -14.70 13.12 -31.20
C ARG A 63 -15.63 11.97 -30.89
N GLN A 64 -16.29 11.39 -31.91
CA GLN A 64 -17.15 10.22 -31.74
C GLN A 64 -16.34 9.01 -31.28
N LEU A 65 -15.15 8.84 -31.86
CA LEU A 65 -14.26 7.75 -31.49
C LEU A 65 -13.75 7.89 -30.05
N LEU A 66 -13.36 9.10 -29.62
CA LEU A 66 -13.02 9.38 -28.22
C LEU A 66 -14.18 9.10 -27.25
N GLN A 67 -15.42 9.44 -27.63
CA GLN A 67 -16.58 9.15 -26.81
C GLN A 67 -16.82 7.65 -26.68
N SER A 68 -16.68 6.90 -27.78
CA SER A 68 -16.78 5.44 -27.76
C SER A 68 -15.70 4.78 -26.89
N LEU A 69 -14.45 5.26 -26.95
CA LEU A 69 -13.38 4.81 -26.06
C LEU A 69 -13.70 5.08 -24.59
N GLN A 70 -14.26 6.24 -24.27
CA GLN A 70 -14.70 6.54 -22.90
C GLN A 70 -15.82 5.62 -22.42
N ASP A 71 -16.69 5.18 -23.33
CA ASP A 71 -17.73 4.19 -23.02
C ASP A 71 -17.11 2.81 -22.74
N VAL A 72 -16.09 2.39 -23.51
CA VAL A 72 -15.32 1.17 -23.22
C VAL A 72 -14.66 1.26 -21.84
N VAL A 73 -14.01 2.38 -21.53
CA VAL A 73 -13.37 2.62 -20.23
C VAL A 73 -14.38 2.53 -19.09
N ARG A 74 -15.60 3.05 -19.29
CA ARG A 74 -16.68 2.98 -18.29
C ARG A 74 -17.22 1.55 -18.13
N GLU A 75 -17.52 0.86 -19.23
CA GLU A 75 -18.03 -0.51 -19.24
C GLU A 75 -17.05 -1.49 -18.57
N ARG A 76 -15.75 -1.29 -18.78
CA ARG A 76 -14.69 -2.14 -18.23
C ARG A 76 -14.20 -1.70 -16.85
N GLY A 77 -14.69 -0.58 -16.30
CA GLY A 77 -14.27 -0.08 -15.00
C GLY A 77 -12.82 0.43 -14.96
N TRP A 78 -12.31 0.96 -16.08
CA TRP A 78 -10.92 1.43 -16.21
C TRP A 78 -10.74 2.92 -15.90
N GLN A 79 -11.69 3.59 -15.25
CA GLN A 79 -11.67 5.05 -15.04
C GLN A 79 -10.44 5.56 -14.26
N ARG A 80 -9.76 4.68 -13.52
CA ARG A 80 -8.56 4.99 -12.74
C ARG A 80 -7.28 4.36 -13.32
N ARG A 81 -7.34 3.74 -14.50
CA ARG A 81 -6.21 3.04 -15.13
C ARG A 81 -5.75 3.79 -16.36
N ILE A 82 -4.45 3.71 -16.64
CA ILE A 82 -3.89 4.16 -17.91
C ILE A 82 -4.22 3.10 -18.96
N VAL A 83 -4.83 3.51 -20.05
CA VAL A 83 -5.25 2.66 -21.16
C VAL A 83 -4.41 3.01 -22.38
N LEU A 84 -3.71 2.01 -22.89
CA LEU A 84 -2.95 2.13 -24.13
C LEU A 84 -3.90 1.95 -25.31
N VAL A 85 -3.85 2.86 -26.28
CA VAL A 85 -4.69 2.81 -27.47
C VAL A 85 -3.78 2.67 -28.69
N LEU A 86 -3.76 1.47 -29.27
CA LEU A 86 -3.04 1.20 -30.51
C LEU A 86 -3.92 1.58 -31.69
N VAL A 87 -3.40 2.40 -32.60
CA VAL A 87 -4.16 2.92 -33.75
C VAL A 87 -3.46 2.51 -35.05
N ASP A 88 -4.16 1.80 -35.95
CA ASP A 88 -3.66 1.41 -37.28
C ASP A 88 -3.67 2.58 -38.31
N GLY A 89 -3.45 3.79 -37.82
CA GLY A 89 -3.46 5.04 -38.59
C GLY A 89 -2.90 6.20 -37.79
N ASP A 90 -3.21 7.42 -38.23
CA ASP A 90 -2.74 8.65 -37.58
C ASP A 90 -3.44 8.89 -36.23
N SER A 91 -2.64 9.03 -35.18
CA SER A 91 -3.11 9.30 -33.81
C SER A 91 -3.16 10.81 -33.49
N SER A 92 -2.59 11.67 -34.33
CA SER A 92 -2.44 13.11 -34.07
C SER A 92 -3.79 13.81 -33.87
N ALA A 93 -4.78 13.47 -34.71
CA ALA A 93 -6.12 14.03 -34.63
C ALA A 93 -6.83 13.62 -33.32
N LEU A 94 -6.64 12.38 -32.85
CA LEU A 94 -7.21 11.88 -31.59
C LEU A 94 -6.55 12.54 -30.38
N ARG A 95 -5.22 12.69 -30.41
CA ARG A 95 -4.46 13.41 -29.39
C ARG A 95 -4.88 14.86 -29.27
N SER A 96 -5.02 15.58 -30.39
CA SER A 96 -5.44 16.98 -30.39
C SER A 96 -6.89 17.18 -29.93
N ALA A 97 -7.74 16.18 -30.14
CA ALA A 97 -9.13 16.20 -29.68
C ALA A 97 -9.28 15.87 -28.18
N LEU A 98 -8.23 15.35 -27.53
CA LEU A 98 -8.21 15.05 -26.10
C LEU A 98 -8.19 16.35 -25.29
N ARG A 99 -9.37 16.80 -24.85
CA ARG A 99 -9.53 18.11 -24.18
C ARG A 99 -9.05 18.16 -22.73
N SER A 100 -8.79 17.02 -22.10
CA SER A 100 -8.47 16.96 -20.67
C SER A 100 -7.27 16.07 -20.41
N PRO A 101 -6.22 16.56 -19.71
CA PRO A 101 -5.08 15.76 -19.26
C PRO A 101 -5.47 14.69 -18.22
N LEU A 102 -6.72 14.70 -17.73
CA LEU A 102 -7.26 13.67 -16.85
C LEU A 102 -7.73 12.42 -17.61
N GLN A 103 -7.79 12.47 -18.95
CA GLN A 103 -8.08 11.28 -19.74
C GLN A 103 -6.85 10.39 -19.75
N THR A 104 -6.93 9.25 -19.08
CA THR A 104 -5.85 8.27 -18.93
C THR A 104 -5.62 7.45 -20.21
N LEU A 105 -5.93 8.01 -21.38
CA LEU A 105 -5.73 7.38 -22.68
C LEU A 105 -4.37 7.80 -23.23
N ALA A 106 -3.53 6.84 -23.60
CA ALA A 106 -2.26 7.10 -24.26
C ALA A 106 -2.25 6.42 -25.64
N PHE A 107 -2.13 7.22 -26.70
CA PHE A 107 -2.24 6.74 -28.08
C PHE A 107 -0.88 6.37 -28.65
N VAL A 108 -0.81 5.26 -29.37
CA VAL A 108 0.35 4.84 -30.17
C VAL A 108 -0.13 4.60 -31.60
N GLY A 109 0.11 5.56 -32.48
CA GLY A 109 -0.27 5.50 -33.89
C GLY A 109 0.68 4.64 -34.71
N GLU A 110 0.32 4.43 -35.97
CA GLU A 110 0.99 3.46 -36.84
C GLU A 110 2.49 3.79 -37.04
N GLU A 111 2.85 5.06 -37.18
CA GLU A 111 4.25 5.49 -37.33
C GLU A 111 5.05 5.23 -36.05
N GLU A 112 4.50 5.58 -34.89
CA GLU A 112 5.15 5.35 -33.60
C GLU A 112 5.31 3.85 -33.30
N GLN A 113 4.32 3.03 -33.67
CA GLN A 113 4.44 1.57 -33.58
C GLN A 113 5.62 1.06 -34.42
N ARG A 114 5.81 1.57 -35.65
CA ARG A 114 6.96 1.19 -36.51
C ARG A 114 8.28 1.67 -35.92
N GLU A 115 8.33 2.84 -35.29
CA GLU A 115 9.52 3.34 -34.60
C GLU A 115 9.91 2.43 -33.43
N ILE A 116 8.94 2.02 -32.61
CA ILE A 116 9.17 1.10 -31.49
C ILE A 116 9.75 -0.23 -32.00
N LEU A 117 9.16 -0.79 -33.06
CA LEU A 117 9.61 -2.05 -33.66
C LEU A 117 11.04 -2.00 -34.22
N ARG A 118 11.49 -0.83 -34.67
CA ARG A 118 12.84 -0.61 -35.23
C ARG A 118 13.87 -0.15 -34.18
N SER A 119 13.41 0.23 -33.00
CA SER A 119 14.26 0.79 -31.95
C SER A 119 15.21 -0.27 -31.37
N ARG A 120 16.42 0.15 -31.00
CA ARG A 120 17.34 -0.66 -30.19
C ARG A 120 16.91 -0.77 -28.73
N ARG A 121 15.95 0.07 -28.31
CA ARG A 121 15.36 0.10 -26.96
C ARG A 121 13.84 0.23 -27.07
N PRO A 122 13.12 -0.80 -27.53
CA PRO A 122 11.67 -0.71 -27.78
C PRO A 122 10.86 -0.30 -26.55
N SER A 123 11.15 -0.87 -25.36
CA SER A 123 10.47 -0.49 -24.12
C SER A 123 10.72 0.96 -23.73
N GLY A 124 11.96 1.44 -23.90
CA GLY A 124 12.31 2.84 -23.67
C GLY A 124 11.59 3.79 -24.64
N GLN A 125 11.53 3.43 -25.93
CA GLN A 125 10.81 4.21 -26.94
C GLN A 125 9.31 4.30 -26.63
N LEU A 126 8.70 3.18 -26.23
CA LEU A 126 7.30 3.16 -25.82
C LEU A 126 7.08 4.06 -24.59
N LEU A 127 7.94 3.96 -23.58
CA LEU A 127 7.89 4.80 -22.40
C LEU A 127 8.04 6.29 -22.74
N ASP A 128 8.95 6.65 -23.65
CA ASP A 128 9.14 8.04 -24.11
C ASP A 128 7.85 8.57 -24.76
N ILE A 129 7.20 7.78 -25.62
CA ILE A 129 5.91 8.11 -26.24
C ILE A 129 4.81 8.29 -25.18
N LEU A 130 4.81 7.47 -24.13
CA LEU A 130 3.82 7.57 -23.04
C LEU A 130 4.06 8.78 -22.15
N SER A 131 5.31 9.04 -21.76
CA SER A 131 5.68 10.16 -20.89
C SER A 131 5.49 11.54 -21.56
N ALA A 132 5.46 11.58 -22.89
CA ALA A 132 5.09 12.77 -23.66
C ALA A 132 3.59 13.07 -23.63
N GLN A 133 2.74 12.06 -23.38
CA GLN A 133 1.28 12.17 -23.38
C GLN A 133 0.69 12.21 -21.97
N VAL A 134 1.31 11.48 -21.03
CA VAL A 134 0.84 11.32 -19.66
C VAL A 134 1.83 12.03 -18.73
N PRO A 135 1.35 12.97 -17.88
CA PRO A 135 2.15 13.60 -16.83
C PRO A 135 2.93 12.56 -16.02
N ILE A 136 4.21 12.83 -15.73
CA ILE A 136 5.04 11.89 -14.97
C ILE A 136 4.57 11.74 -13.53
N SER A 137 3.87 12.73 -12.99
CA SER A 137 3.19 12.65 -11.70
C SER A 137 2.07 11.61 -11.68
N ILE A 138 1.46 11.30 -12.84
CA ILE A 138 0.44 10.26 -12.99
C ILE A 138 1.08 8.90 -13.23
N LEU A 139 2.21 8.84 -13.96
CA LEU A 139 2.96 7.61 -14.21
C LEU A 139 3.74 7.11 -12.98
N ALA A 140 4.13 8.02 -12.08
CA ALA A 140 4.85 7.66 -10.87
C ALA A 140 4.03 6.71 -9.96
N PRO A 141 4.66 5.67 -9.38
CA PRO A 141 3.96 4.67 -8.58
C PRO A 141 3.63 5.17 -7.15
N TYR A 142 4.06 6.37 -6.79
CA TYR A 142 3.90 6.91 -5.44
C TYR A 142 2.43 7.13 -5.09
N ASN A 143 1.97 6.52 -4.00
CA ASN A 143 0.62 6.63 -3.47
C ASN A 143 0.66 6.75 -1.95
N THR A 144 0.14 7.85 -1.43
CA THR A 144 0.23 8.18 -0.02
C THR A 144 -1.08 7.98 0.74
N THR A 145 -2.17 7.68 0.03
CA THR A 145 -3.53 7.64 0.59
C THR A 145 -4.22 6.29 0.47
N SER A 146 -3.91 5.52 -0.58
CA SER A 146 -4.60 4.27 -0.86
C SER A 146 -3.62 3.10 -0.85
N PRO A 147 -4.08 1.89 -0.50
CA PRO A 147 -3.24 0.71 -0.60
C PRO A 147 -2.81 0.46 -2.05
N VAL A 148 -1.63 -0.12 -2.20
CA VAL A 148 -1.01 -0.43 -3.49
C VAL A 148 -0.81 -1.94 -3.62
N THR A 149 -0.85 -2.42 -4.85
CA THR A 149 -0.60 -3.82 -5.22
C THR A 149 0.25 -3.86 -6.49
N GLY A 150 0.82 -5.03 -6.79
CA GLY A 150 1.44 -5.28 -8.08
C GLY A 150 2.71 -4.48 -8.32
N SER A 151 2.84 -3.89 -9.52
CA SER A 151 3.94 -3.03 -9.93
C SER A 151 4.27 -1.87 -8.97
N CYS A 152 3.27 -1.39 -8.22
CA CYS A 152 3.41 -0.31 -7.24
C CYS A 152 3.69 -0.81 -5.82
N PHE A 153 3.69 -2.13 -5.59
CA PHE A 153 4.07 -2.75 -4.33
C PHE A 153 5.59 -2.98 -4.32
N PHE A 154 6.27 -2.32 -3.38
CA PHE A 154 7.72 -2.39 -3.23
C PHE A 154 8.07 -3.12 -1.95
N ASP A 155 9.13 -3.93 -2.02
CA ASP A 155 9.63 -4.75 -0.90
C ASP A 155 8.56 -5.73 -0.38
N ARG A 156 8.79 -6.34 0.79
CA ARG A 156 7.87 -7.23 1.52
C ARG A 156 7.58 -8.57 0.87
N GLU A 157 8.41 -8.95 -0.10
CA GLU A 157 8.30 -10.22 -0.80
C GLU A 157 8.47 -11.41 0.15
N TYR A 158 9.31 -11.27 1.18
CA TYR A 158 9.50 -12.31 2.19
C TYR A 158 8.22 -12.52 3.01
N GLU A 159 7.61 -11.46 3.50
CA GLU A 159 6.37 -11.52 4.30
C GLU A 159 5.21 -12.07 3.48
N VAL A 160 5.07 -11.64 2.22
CA VAL A 160 4.07 -12.19 1.28
C VAL A 160 4.33 -13.67 1.03
N ALA A 161 5.56 -14.07 0.70
CA ALA A 161 5.92 -15.46 0.46
C ALA A 161 5.71 -16.33 1.70
N LYS A 162 5.95 -15.80 2.92
CA LYS A 162 5.71 -16.49 4.18
C LYS A 162 4.21 -16.83 4.36
N ILE A 163 3.35 -15.85 4.08
CA ILE A 163 1.89 -16.03 4.19
C ILE A 163 1.37 -17.03 3.16
N LEU A 164 1.80 -16.89 1.90
CA LEU A 164 1.39 -17.78 0.80
C LEU A 164 1.93 -19.20 0.97
N GLY A 165 3.16 -19.35 1.46
CA GLY A 165 3.85 -20.63 1.57
C GLY A 165 3.37 -21.53 2.71
N ASN A 166 2.68 -21.00 3.72
CA ASN A 166 2.15 -21.79 4.83
C ASN A 166 0.65 -21.51 5.04
N PRO A 167 -0.24 -22.13 4.25
CA PRO A 167 -1.68 -21.92 4.35
C PRO A 167 -2.26 -22.45 5.68
N ASP A 168 -1.53 -23.31 6.40
CA ASP A 168 -1.93 -23.88 7.69
C ASP A 168 -1.70 -23.01 8.91
N VAL A 169 -0.98 -21.91 8.73
CA VAL A 169 -0.63 -21.00 9.82
C VAL A 169 -1.43 -19.70 9.66
N SER A 170 -2.08 -19.26 10.74
CA SER A 170 -2.68 -17.93 10.79
C SER A 170 -1.61 -16.88 11.12
N TYR A 171 -1.75 -15.67 10.58
CA TYR A 171 -0.76 -14.60 10.70
C TYR A 171 -1.35 -13.33 11.27
N ALA A 172 -0.58 -12.63 12.09
CA ALA A 172 -0.88 -11.30 12.58
C ALA A 172 0.13 -10.28 12.02
N VAL A 173 -0.32 -9.45 11.09
CA VAL A 173 0.46 -8.39 10.47
C VAL A 173 0.37 -7.14 11.35
N LEU A 174 1.43 -6.89 12.12
CA LEU A 174 1.52 -5.78 13.07
C LEU A 174 2.38 -4.66 12.51
N GLY A 175 2.03 -3.42 12.82
CA GLY A 175 2.84 -2.26 12.44
C GLY A 175 2.08 -0.95 12.61
N VAL A 176 2.76 0.18 12.43
CA VAL A 176 2.13 1.52 12.51
C VAL A 176 1.15 1.81 11.38
N ARG A 177 0.35 2.86 11.56
CA ARG A 177 -0.49 3.39 10.48
C ARG A 177 0.40 3.82 9.32
N ARG A 178 -0.02 3.46 8.11
CA ARG A 178 0.67 3.77 6.83
C ARG A 178 2.04 3.11 6.63
N ILE A 179 2.38 2.08 7.40
CA ILE A 179 3.59 1.27 7.17
C ILE A 179 3.47 0.33 5.96
N GLY A 180 2.24 0.05 5.51
CA GLY A 180 1.95 -0.84 4.36
C GLY A 180 1.15 -2.10 4.67
N LYS A 181 0.53 -2.22 5.86
CA LYS A 181 -0.28 -3.40 6.25
C LYS A 181 -1.38 -3.74 5.23
N THR A 182 -2.27 -2.79 4.94
CA THR A 182 -3.35 -2.97 3.96
C THR A 182 -2.82 -3.29 2.56
N SER A 183 -1.74 -2.62 2.13
CA SER A 183 -1.09 -2.92 0.84
C SER A 183 -0.59 -4.37 0.77
N LEU A 184 0.04 -4.85 1.85
CA LEU A 184 0.51 -6.24 1.95
C LEU A 184 -0.67 -7.22 1.91
N MET A 185 -1.75 -6.96 2.65
CA MET A 185 -2.93 -7.84 2.63
C MET A 185 -3.62 -7.88 1.26
N ARG A 186 -3.71 -6.72 0.58
CA ARG A 186 -4.24 -6.64 -0.78
C ARG A 186 -3.36 -7.33 -1.79
N GLU A 187 -2.04 -7.30 -1.61
CA GLU A 187 -1.11 -8.01 -2.46
C GLU A 187 -1.20 -9.53 -2.27
N VAL A 188 -1.32 -10.00 -1.02
CA VAL A 188 -1.62 -11.41 -0.72
C VAL A 188 -2.95 -11.83 -1.37
N GLU A 189 -4.01 -11.02 -1.22
CA GLU A 189 -5.30 -11.27 -1.87
C GLU A 189 -5.15 -11.42 -3.39
N ARG A 190 -4.40 -10.52 -4.02
CA ARG A 190 -4.15 -10.51 -5.47
C ARG A 190 -3.45 -11.79 -5.92
N ARG A 191 -2.34 -12.16 -5.26
CA ARG A 191 -1.55 -13.35 -5.63
C ARG A 191 -2.30 -14.66 -5.44
N LEU A 192 -3.04 -14.80 -4.33
CA LEU A 192 -3.90 -15.96 -4.10
C LEU A 192 -4.96 -16.11 -5.19
N ARG A 193 -5.58 -15.00 -5.64
CA ARG A 193 -6.55 -15.02 -6.74
C ARG A 193 -5.91 -15.40 -8.08
N GLU A 194 -4.68 -14.95 -8.34
CA GLU A 194 -3.96 -15.28 -9.57
C GLU A 194 -3.57 -16.77 -9.64
N GLU A 195 -3.04 -17.31 -8.55
CA GLU A 195 -2.77 -18.76 -8.43
C GLU A 195 -4.06 -19.58 -8.63
N SER A 196 -5.16 -19.12 -8.05
CA SER A 196 -6.47 -19.75 -8.20
C SER A 196 -6.98 -19.76 -9.65
N THR A 197 -6.75 -18.68 -10.41
CA THR A 197 -7.15 -18.62 -11.82
C THR A 197 -6.31 -19.52 -12.74
N ALA A 198 -5.12 -19.92 -12.30
CA ALA A 198 -4.26 -20.86 -13.00
C ALA A 198 -4.54 -22.33 -12.62
N ALA A 199 -5.14 -22.57 -11.45
CA ALA A 199 -5.55 -23.89 -10.98
C ALA A 199 -6.91 -24.34 -11.55
N GLU A 200 -7.15 -25.66 -11.59
CA GLU A 200 -8.46 -26.21 -11.94
C GLU A 200 -9.54 -25.78 -10.91
N ALA A 201 -10.79 -25.66 -11.36
CA ALA A 201 -11.88 -25.01 -10.61
C ALA A 201 -12.25 -25.61 -9.24
N ASP A 202 -11.76 -26.81 -8.91
CA ASP A 202 -12.13 -27.55 -7.70
C ASP A 202 -11.18 -27.28 -6.50
N ASP A 203 -10.07 -26.54 -6.69
CA ASP A 203 -9.06 -26.27 -5.63
C ASP A 203 -8.79 -24.76 -5.41
N THR A 204 -9.72 -23.91 -5.84
CA THR A 204 -9.61 -22.45 -5.65
C THR A 204 -9.88 -22.07 -4.17
N PRO A 205 -8.93 -21.50 -3.43
CA PRO A 205 -9.18 -20.98 -2.09
C PRO A 205 -10.22 -19.87 -2.10
N HIS A 206 -11.17 -19.93 -1.18
CA HIS A 206 -12.17 -18.87 -1.02
C HIS A 206 -11.65 -17.77 -0.11
N ILE A 207 -11.33 -16.63 -0.72
CA ILE A 207 -10.72 -15.48 -0.04
C ILE A 207 -11.79 -14.46 0.34
N VAL A 208 -11.82 -14.08 1.61
CA VAL A 208 -12.71 -13.07 2.16
C VAL A 208 -11.88 -11.95 2.79
N PHE A 209 -11.80 -10.81 2.10
CA PHE A 209 -11.18 -9.59 2.62
C PHE A 209 -12.22 -8.70 3.33
N LEU A 210 -12.01 -8.36 4.59
CA LEU A 210 -12.89 -7.48 5.36
C LEU A 210 -12.08 -6.37 6.01
N ASP A 211 -12.62 -5.16 5.95
CA ASP A 211 -12.16 -4.02 6.72
C ASP A 211 -12.99 -3.96 8.00
N CYS A 212 -12.33 -4.08 9.15
CA CYS A 212 -12.99 -4.15 10.44
C CYS A 212 -13.22 -2.78 11.09
N SER A 213 -12.76 -1.67 10.49
CA SER A 213 -12.95 -0.32 11.04
C SER A 213 -14.44 0.05 11.19
N ASP A 214 -15.26 -0.39 10.24
CA ASP A 214 -16.70 -0.09 10.19
C ASP A 214 -17.56 -1.19 10.87
N LEU A 215 -16.94 -2.29 11.32
CA LEU A 215 -17.61 -3.46 11.87
C LEU A 215 -17.51 -3.47 13.39
N LEU A 216 -18.27 -2.57 14.02
CA LEU A 216 -18.26 -2.34 15.47
C LEU A 216 -19.04 -3.40 16.28
N GLU A 217 -19.77 -4.30 15.60
CA GLU A 217 -20.54 -5.39 16.20
C GLU A 217 -20.08 -6.76 15.67
N ARG A 218 -19.95 -7.76 16.55
CA ARG A 218 -19.50 -9.12 16.18
C ARG A 218 -20.46 -9.79 15.21
N GLU A 219 -21.75 -9.56 15.43
CA GLU A 219 -22.83 -10.06 14.59
C GLU A 219 -22.71 -9.51 13.17
N ALA A 220 -22.37 -8.23 13.02
CA ALA A 220 -22.14 -7.61 11.72
C ALA A 220 -20.95 -8.26 10.99
N LEU A 221 -19.86 -8.56 11.70
CA LEU A 221 -18.71 -9.26 11.12
C LEU A 221 -19.11 -10.68 10.63
N VAL A 222 -19.81 -11.44 11.45
CA VAL A 222 -20.32 -12.78 11.08
C VAL A 222 -21.29 -12.68 9.89
N GLU A 223 -22.20 -11.71 9.90
CA GLU A 223 -23.14 -11.47 8.82
C GLU A 223 -22.42 -11.17 7.51
N GLN A 224 -21.40 -10.31 7.52
CA GLN A 224 -20.59 -10.01 6.33
C GLN A 224 -19.86 -11.24 5.81
N ILE A 225 -19.31 -12.07 6.70
CA ILE A 225 -18.65 -13.34 6.32
C ILE A 225 -19.67 -14.28 5.67
N VAL A 226 -20.83 -14.49 6.30
CA VAL A 226 -21.89 -15.36 5.77
C VAL A 226 -22.40 -14.83 4.44
N ARG A 227 -22.60 -13.52 4.30
CA ARG A 227 -23.05 -12.86 3.07
C ARG A 227 -22.06 -13.06 1.92
N ARG A 228 -20.75 -13.02 2.18
CA ARG A 228 -19.72 -13.21 1.15
C ARG A 228 -19.50 -14.67 0.79
N LEU A 229 -19.62 -15.58 1.75
CA LEU A 229 -19.43 -17.02 1.52
C LEU A 229 -20.68 -17.68 0.93
N ASN A 230 -21.86 -17.42 1.50
CA ASN A 230 -23.13 -17.96 1.02
C ASN A 230 -24.35 -17.16 1.54
N PRO A 231 -24.88 -16.20 0.76
CA PRO A 231 -26.01 -15.36 1.16
C PRO A 231 -27.27 -16.12 1.60
N ARG A 232 -27.46 -17.37 1.15
CA ARG A 232 -28.65 -18.17 1.45
C ARG A 232 -28.72 -18.62 2.92
N GLU A 233 -27.61 -18.55 3.64
CA GLU A 233 -27.53 -18.96 5.05
C GLU A 233 -27.83 -17.79 6.01
N LEU A 234 -27.97 -16.55 5.51
CA LEU A 234 -28.30 -15.37 6.33
C LEU A 234 -29.57 -15.53 7.18
N PRO A 235 -30.70 -16.08 6.67
CA PRO A 235 -31.89 -16.27 7.51
C PRO A 235 -31.64 -17.23 8.68
N ARG A 236 -30.72 -18.19 8.53
CA ARG A 236 -30.39 -19.13 9.62
C ARG A 236 -29.55 -18.49 10.71
N LEU A 237 -28.69 -17.53 10.34
CA LEU A 237 -27.92 -16.73 11.29
C LEU A 237 -28.87 -15.97 12.23
N SER A 238 -29.94 -15.37 11.69
CA SER A 238 -30.94 -14.66 12.52
C SER A 238 -31.78 -15.55 13.45
N MET A 239 -31.72 -16.88 13.29
CA MET A 239 -32.55 -17.85 14.02
C MET A 239 -31.76 -18.68 15.04
N GLN A 240 -30.43 -18.57 15.10
CA GLN A 240 -29.56 -19.40 15.94
C GLN A 240 -28.53 -18.55 16.67
N ASN A 241 -28.00 -19.08 17.78
CA ASN A 241 -26.86 -18.47 18.46
C ASN A 241 -25.60 -18.61 17.58
N TYR A 242 -24.94 -17.49 17.28
CA TYR A 242 -23.79 -17.44 16.38
C TYR A 242 -22.61 -18.29 16.86
N ALA A 243 -22.42 -18.47 18.17
CA ALA A 243 -21.29 -19.23 18.74
C ALA A 243 -21.30 -20.71 18.29
N PHE A 244 -22.48 -21.28 18.06
CA PHE A 244 -22.64 -22.64 17.54
C PHE A 244 -22.78 -22.65 16.02
N PHE A 245 -23.56 -21.72 15.46
CA PHE A 245 -23.81 -21.66 14.02
C PHE A 245 -22.53 -21.40 13.22
N PHE A 246 -21.65 -20.53 13.70
CA PHE A 246 -20.52 -20.04 12.92
C PHE A 246 -19.44 -21.10 12.65
N PRO A 247 -18.93 -21.87 13.64
CA PRO A 247 -18.04 -23.00 13.37
C PRO A 247 -18.64 -24.03 12.40
N ASP A 248 -19.88 -24.43 12.64
CA ASP A 248 -20.56 -25.41 11.80
C ASP A 248 -20.75 -24.88 10.37
N PHE A 249 -21.04 -23.58 10.22
CA PHE A 249 -21.14 -22.92 8.94
C PHE A 249 -19.80 -22.93 8.18
N LEU A 250 -18.69 -22.59 8.84
CA LEU A 250 -17.36 -22.62 8.24
C LEU A 250 -16.98 -24.03 7.80
N GLU A 251 -17.24 -25.05 8.63
CA GLU A 251 -17.00 -26.46 8.27
C GLU A 251 -17.84 -26.88 7.05
N ARG A 252 -19.12 -26.51 7.01
CA ARG A 252 -19.99 -26.78 5.85
C ARG A 252 -19.47 -26.09 4.58
N MET A 253 -19.02 -24.84 4.68
CA MET A 253 -18.52 -24.09 3.53
C MET A 253 -17.19 -24.65 3.04
N SER A 254 -16.24 -24.96 3.92
CA SER A 254 -14.98 -25.58 3.52
C SER A 254 -15.21 -26.93 2.83
N ARG A 255 -16.10 -27.79 3.35
CA ARG A 255 -16.47 -29.06 2.68
C ARG A 255 -17.15 -28.84 1.33
N LYS A 256 -18.04 -27.85 1.24
CA LYS A 256 -18.76 -27.52 -0.01
C LYS A 256 -17.80 -27.05 -1.10
N TYR A 257 -16.83 -26.22 -0.73
CA TYR A 257 -15.86 -25.65 -1.66
C TYR A 257 -14.65 -26.54 -1.90
N LYS A 258 -14.50 -27.61 -1.10
CA LYS A 258 -13.35 -28.52 -1.09
C LYS A 258 -11.99 -27.82 -0.93
N SER A 259 -12.00 -26.56 -0.50
CA SER A 259 -10.82 -25.73 -0.36
C SER A 259 -10.82 -25.02 0.99
N LYS A 260 -9.65 -24.48 1.34
CA LYS A 260 -9.47 -23.72 2.57
C LYS A 260 -10.09 -22.34 2.46
N LEU A 261 -10.73 -21.88 3.54
CA LEU A 261 -11.25 -20.52 3.64
C LEU A 261 -10.14 -19.60 4.15
N ILE A 262 -9.82 -18.54 3.40
CA ILE A 262 -8.79 -17.56 3.79
C ILE A 262 -9.49 -16.25 4.14
N PHE A 263 -9.34 -15.83 5.39
CA PHE A 263 -9.89 -14.57 5.90
C PHE A 263 -8.77 -13.54 6.05
N LEU A 264 -8.90 -12.43 5.34
CA LEU A 264 -8.02 -11.27 5.46
C LEU A 264 -8.80 -10.19 6.21
N LEU A 265 -8.50 -9.99 7.50
CA LEU A 265 -9.19 -9.03 8.38
C LEU A 265 -8.29 -7.83 8.66
N ASP A 266 -8.56 -6.69 8.03
CA ASP A 266 -7.81 -5.44 8.21
C ASP A 266 -8.39 -4.59 9.35
N GLU A 267 -7.56 -3.74 9.95
CA GLU A 267 -7.93 -2.83 11.05
C GLU A 267 -8.71 -3.50 12.22
N ILE A 268 -8.21 -4.63 12.74
CA ILE A 268 -8.89 -5.39 13.79
C ILE A 268 -8.86 -4.73 15.19
N ASP A 269 -8.07 -3.66 15.36
CA ASP A 269 -7.87 -3.01 16.66
C ASP A 269 -9.20 -2.55 17.29
N ASP A 270 -10.09 -1.91 16.53
CA ASP A 270 -11.36 -1.38 17.05
C ASP A 270 -12.28 -2.50 17.55
N LEU A 271 -12.29 -3.65 16.86
CA LEU A 271 -13.03 -4.84 17.27
C LEU A 271 -12.48 -5.41 18.59
N ILE A 272 -11.16 -5.37 18.77
CA ILE A 272 -10.50 -5.80 20.02
C ILE A 272 -10.88 -4.87 21.16
N VAL A 273 -10.87 -3.54 20.97
CA VAL A 273 -11.26 -2.57 22.00
C VAL A 273 -12.69 -2.80 22.47
N LEU A 274 -13.62 -2.97 21.53
CA LEU A 274 -15.04 -3.09 21.84
C LEU A 274 -15.43 -4.43 22.46
N HIS A 275 -14.65 -5.48 22.24
CA HIS A 275 -15.01 -6.84 22.62
C HIS A 275 -13.97 -7.59 23.45
N GLY A 276 -12.85 -6.95 23.82
CA GLY A 276 -11.74 -7.54 24.58
C GLY A 276 -12.05 -7.97 26.02
N GLY A 277 -13.32 -7.99 26.42
CA GLY A 277 -13.80 -8.59 27.68
C GLY A 277 -14.66 -9.84 27.49
N ASP A 278 -15.15 -10.10 26.29
CA ASP A 278 -15.98 -11.27 25.96
C ASP A 278 -15.36 -12.02 24.78
N TRP A 279 -14.46 -12.89 25.19
CA TRP A 279 -13.53 -13.63 24.35
C TRP A 279 -14.15 -14.80 23.59
N ASP A 280 -15.44 -15.08 23.77
CA ASP A 280 -16.11 -16.24 23.18
C ASP A 280 -16.07 -16.22 21.65
N PHE A 281 -16.21 -15.03 21.06
CA PHE A 281 -16.08 -14.85 19.62
C PHE A 281 -14.69 -15.22 19.10
N PHE A 282 -13.62 -14.68 19.70
CA PHE A 282 -12.25 -14.96 19.26
C PHE A 282 -11.82 -16.41 19.55
N ARG A 283 -12.33 -17.01 20.64
CA ARG A 283 -12.18 -18.47 20.89
C ARG A 283 -12.80 -19.31 19.78
N THR A 284 -13.94 -18.89 19.25
CA THR A 284 -14.63 -19.54 18.14
C THR A 284 -13.80 -19.49 16.86
N LEU A 285 -13.23 -18.32 16.52
CA LEU A 285 -12.31 -18.16 15.38
C LEU A 285 -11.08 -19.08 15.51
N ARG A 286 -10.46 -19.08 16.70
CA ARG A 286 -9.32 -19.93 17.00
C ARG A 286 -9.63 -21.42 16.85
N ALA A 287 -10.77 -21.87 17.36
CA ALA A 287 -11.19 -23.26 17.24
C ALA A 287 -11.34 -23.68 15.77
N ALA A 288 -11.90 -22.81 14.91
CA ALA A 288 -12.03 -23.08 13.48
C ALA A 288 -10.67 -23.15 12.77
N SER A 289 -9.73 -22.27 13.13
CA SER A 289 -8.37 -22.27 12.56
C SER A 289 -7.59 -23.53 12.95
N ASN A 290 -7.62 -23.91 14.22
CA ASN A 290 -6.92 -25.10 14.74
C ASN A 290 -7.43 -26.42 14.12
N LYS A 291 -8.68 -26.46 13.67
CA LYS A 291 -9.25 -27.60 12.93
C LYS A 291 -8.81 -27.64 11.46
N GLY A 292 -8.06 -26.65 10.97
CA GLY A 292 -7.61 -26.54 9.59
C GLY A 292 -8.67 -26.06 8.59
N VAL A 293 -9.85 -25.63 9.08
CA VAL A 293 -10.99 -25.20 8.23
C VAL A 293 -10.69 -23.86 7.55
N CYS A 294 -9.99 -22.98 8.26
CA CYS A 294 -9.70 -21.63 7.80
C CYS A 294 -8.32 -21.14 8.22
N GLN A 295 -7.80 -20.20 7.43
CA GLN A 295 -6.61 -19.42 7.73
C GLN A 295 -7.05 -17.98 7.99
N TYR A 296 -6.52 -17.36 9.05
CA TYR A 296 -6.73 -15.94 9.32
C TYR A 296 -5.43 -15.17 9.11
N VAL A 297 -5.51 -14.09 8.34
CA VAL A 297 -4.48 -13.06 8.27
C VAL A 297 -5.11 -11.79 8.82
N VAL A 298 -4.73 -11.41 10.03
CA VAL A 298 -5.25 -10.22 10.71
C VAL A 298 -4.24 -9.10 10.66
N ALA A 299 -4.67 -7.86 10.43
CA ALA A 299 -3.80 -6.70 10.55
C ALA A 299 -4.29 -5.74 11.62
N GLY A 300 -3.32 -5.20 12.37
CA GLY A 300 -3.58 -4.28 13.46
C GLY A 300 -2.33 -3.52 13.87
N PHE A 301 -2.47 -2.70 14.89
CA PHE A 301 -1.40 -1.89 15.45
C PHE A 301 -1.24 -2.18 16.94
N ARG A 302 -1.85 -1.40 17.83
CA ARG A 302 -1.55 -1.41 19.27
C ARG A 302 -2.28 -2.51 20.02
N GLU A 303 -3.58 -2.61 19.78
CA GLU A 303 -4.45 -3.52 20.53
C GLU A 303 -4.18 -4.95 20.10
N ALA A 304 -4.07 -5.18 18.80
CA ALA A 304 -3.63 -6.47 18.26
C ALA A 304 -2.28 -6.91 18.84
N GLN A 305 -1.29 -6.00 18.91
CA GLN A 305 0.01 -6.32 19.49
C GLN A 305 -0.08 -6.66 20.99
N SER A 306 -0.77 -5.84 21.77
CA SER A 306 -0.95 -6.06 23.20
C SER A 306 -1.61 -7.42 23.49
N GLN A 307 -2.65 -7.77 22.72
CA GLN A 307 -3.38 -9.02 22.91
C GLN A 307 -2.60 -10.26 22.46
N LEU A 308 -1.70 -10.16 21.48
CA LEU A 308 -0.84 -11.30 21.08
C LEU A 308 0.14 -11.71 22.16
N HIS A 309 0.57 -10.78 23.02
CA HIS A 309 1.49 -11.04 24.14
C HIS A 309 0.78 -11.32 25.47
N ASN A 310 -0.54 -11.17 25.52
CA ASN A 310 -1.33 -11.38 26.74
C ASN A 310 -1.77 -12.84 26.86
N LEU A 311 -1.23 -13.57 27.84
CA LEU A 311 -1.54 -14.99 28.08
C LEU A 311 -3.04 -15.30 28.23
N ASP A 312 -3.81 -14.38 28.78
CA ASP A 312 -5.25 -14.55 29.02
C ASP A 312 -6.10 -14.24 27.77
N SER A 313 -5.47 -13.77 26.70
CA SER A 313 -6.13 -13.43 25.45
C SER A 313 -6.28 -14.66 24.53
N PRO A 314 -7.44 -14.86 23.89
CA PRO A 314 -7.59 -15.84 22.82
C PRO A 314 -6.64 -15.63 21.64
N PHE A 315 -6.16 -14.40 21.44
CA PHE A 315 -5.17 -14.05 20.45
C PHE A 315 -3.76 -14.58 20.79
N TYR A 316 -3.50 -14.94 22.05
CA TYR A 316 -2.23 -15.52 22.44
C TYR A 316 -1.97 -16.84 21.73
N ASN A 317 -0.90 -16.89 20.94
CA ASN A 317 -0.54 -18.04 20.11
C ASN A 317 -1.67 -18.48 19.15
N PHE A 318 -2.51 -17.53 18.73
CA PHE A 318 -3.52 -17.73 17.67
C PHE A 318 -2.90 -17.59 16.28
N ALA A 319 -1.92 -16.69 16.15
CA ALA A 319 -1.31 -16.36 14.88
C ALA A 319 0.18 -16.06 15.05
N GLU A 320 0.98 -16.38 14.03
CA GLU A 320 2.38 -15.97 13.96
C GLU A 320 2.50 -14.47 13.69
N GLU A 321 3.37 -13.81 14.45
CA GLU A 321 3.63 -12.38 14.29
C GLU A 321 4.44 -12.09 13.02
N ILE A 322 3.96 -11.15 12.20
CA ILE A 322 4.69 -10.50 11.12
C ILE A 322 4.73 -9.02 11.45
N ARG A 323 5.88 -8.55 11.95
CA ARG A 323 6.06 -7.15 12.32
C ARG A 323 6.63 -6.35 11.15
N LEU A 324 5.83 -5.45 10.60
CA LEU A 324 6.25 -4.51 9.58
C LEU A 324 6.96 -3.32 10.22
N SER A 325 8.25 -3.17 9.89
CA SER A 325 9.12 -2.06 10.30
C SER A 325 9.27 -1.00 9.19
N GLU A 326 10.09 0.00 9.40
CA GLU A 326 10.55 0.89 8.33
C GLU A 326 11.40 0.13 7.31
N PHE A 327 11.59 0.74 6.13
CA PHE A 327 12.48 0.18 5.12
C PHE A 327 13.95 0.27 5.53
N THR A 328 14.73 -0.69 5.05
CA THR A 328 16.19 -0.59 5.02
C THR A 328 16.61 0.48 4.01
N ARG A 329 17.88 0.87 4.04
CA ARG A 329 18.41 1.84 3.08
C ARG A 329 18.33 1.30 1.65
N GLU A 330 18.52 0.00 1.49
CA GLU A 330 18.45 -0.72 0.22
C GLU A 330 17.01 -0.73 -0.33
N HIS A 331 16.01 -1.02 0.51
CA HIS A 331 14.61 -1.03 0.10
C HIS A 331 14.11 0.40 -0.19
N ALA A 332 14.54 1.39 0.60
CA ALA A 332 14.28 2.80 0.30
C ALA A 332 14.90 3.22 -1.04
N ARG A 333 16.13 2.78 -1.34
CA ARG A 333 16.76 3.02 -2.64
C ARG A 333 15.92 2.47 -3.78
N GLU A 334 15.42 1.24 -3.69
CA GLU A 334 14.59 0.65 -4.75
C GLU A 334 13.31 1.47 -4.99
N LEU A 335 12.63 1.91 -3.93
CA LEU A 335 11.43 2.74 -4.02
C LEU A 335 11.71 4.13 -4.64
N ILE A 336 12.88 4.71 -4.36
CA ILE A 336 13.24 6.06 -4.84
C ILE A 336 13.77 5.99 -6.28
N VAL A 337 14.80 5.18 -6.51
CA VAL A 337 15.63 5.22 -7.72
C VAL A 337 14.94 4.53 -8.89
N THR A 338 14.40 3.33 -8.69
CA THR A 338 13.86 2.51 -9.77
C THR A 338 12.73 3.23 -10.54
N PRO A 339 11.70 3.79 -9.87
CA PRO A 339 10.64 4.48 -10.59
C PRO A 339 11.11 5.77 -11.25
N MET A 340 11.99 6.53 -10.61
CA MET A 340 12.49 7.79 -11.16
C MET A 340 13.34 7.56 -12.42
N GLN A 341 14.24 6.58 -12.40
CA GLN A 341 15.01 6.19 -13.59
C GLN A 341 14.09 5.70 -14.71
N ASN A 342 13.07 4.90 -14.36
CA ASN A 342 12.03 4.45 -15.30
C ASN A 342 11.08 5.57 -15.75
N LEU A 343 11.15 6.77 -15.18
CA LEU A 343 10.48 7.98 -15.70
C LEU A 343 11.43 8.87 -16.51
N GLY A 344 12.65 8.38 -16.81
CA GLY A 344 13.68 9.13 -17.50
C GLY A 344 14.37 10.20 -16.64
N ILE A 345 14.23 10.15 -15.32
CA ILE A 345 14.86 11.09 -14.39
C ILE A 345 16.27 10.59 -14.06
N ARG A 346 17.28 11.43 -14.28
CA ARG A 346 18.69 11.14 -13.97
C ARG A 346 19.04 11.63 -12.57
N PHE A 347 19.97 10.94 -11.91
CA PHE A 347 20.44 11.32 -10.59
C PHE A 347 21.88 11.84 -10.66
N LYS A 348 22.12 13.02 -10.10
CA LYS A 348 23.46 13.53 -9.81
C LYS A 348 23.78 13.17 -8.35
N ASN A 349 24.72 12.26 -8.14
CA ASN A 349 25.06 11.68 -6.82
C ASN A 349 23.89 10.92 -6.17
N GLU A 350 23.47 9.83 -6.82
CA GLU A 350 22.38 8.97 -6.35
C GLU A 350 22.52 8.54 -4.88
N SER A 351 23.73 8.15 -4.45
CA SER A 351 24.00 7.70 -3.08
C SER A 351 23.63 8.73 -2.03
N ASP A 352 23.93 10.00 -2.29
CA ASP A 352 23.77 11.11 -1.37
C ASP A 352 22.31 11.51 -1.29
N ILE A 353 21.63 11.56 -2.44
CA ILE A 353 20.18 11.81 -2.53
C ILE A 353 19.41 10.75 -1.75
N VAL A 354 19.72 9.47 -1.97
CA VAL A 354 19.08 8.36 -1.25
C VAL A 354 19.40 8.42 0.25
N SER A 355 20.64 8.72 0.61
CA SER A 355 21.05 8.88 2.02
C SER A 355 20.23 9.96 2.71
N GLN A 356 20.13 11.12 2.07
CA GLN A 356 19.43 12.27 2.62
C GLN A 356 17.94 11.98 2.77
N ILE A 357 17.27 11.49 1.71
CA ILE A 357 15.84 11.13 1.81
C ILE A 357 15.62 10.10 2.93
N TYR A 358 16.48 9.07 3.02
CA TYR A 358 16.37 8.03 4.05
C TYR A 358 16.51 8.60 5.47
N GLU A 359 17.49 9.45 5.72
CA GLU A 359 17.74 10.09 7.01
C GLU A 359 16.61 11.05 7.41
N GLU A 360 16.05 11.78 6.43
CA GLU A 360 14.95 12.72 6.66
C GLU A 360 13.64 11.99 6.97
N THR A 361 13.36 10.88 6.28
CA THR A 361 12.12 10.10 6.42
C THR A 361 12.22 8.93 7.40
N ALA A 362 13.39 8.68 7.98
CA ALA A 362 13.70 7.51 8.81
C ALA A 362 13.33 6.16 8.16
N GLY A 363 13.35 6.07 6.82
CA GLY A 363 12.94 4.84 6.11
C GLY A 363 11.42 4.57 6.07
N HIS A 364 10.56 5.47 6.59
CA HIS A 364 9.12 5.23 6.60
C HIS A 364 8.52 5.27 5.17
N PRO A 365 7.89 4.19 4.67
CA PRO A 365 7.47 4.08 3.26
C PRO A 365 6.54 5.21 2.81
N ASN A 366 5.54 5.56 3.61
CA ASN A 366 4.60 6.65 3.27
C ASN A 366 5.29 8.02 3.17
N LEU A 367 6.29 8.29 4.02
CA LEU A 367 7.02 9.56 4.02
C LEU A 367 7.95 9.64 2.81
N ILE A 368 8.63 8.55 2.45
CA ILE A 368 9.45 8.46 1.23
C ILE A 368 8.59 8.72 0.00
N GLN A 369 7.44 8.04 -0.12
CA GLN A 369 6.55 8.23 -1.27
C GLN A 369 6.00 9.66 -1.36
N PHE A 370 5.66 10.26 -0.23
CA PHE A 370 5.21 11.66 -0.18
C PHE A 370 6.33 12.61 -0.61
N TYR A 371 7.56 12.38 -0.14
CA TYR A 371 8.75 13.11 -0.55
C TYR A 371 8.97 13.04 -2.07
N CYS A 372 8.99 11.82 -2.62
CA CYS A 372 9.19 11.59 -4.04
C CYS A 372 8.06 12.19 -4.88
N THR A 373 6.82 12.23 -4.37
CA THR A 373 5.69 12.89 -5.04
C THR A 373 5.93 14.39 -5.20
N ILE A 374 6.48 15.05 -4.17
CA ILE A 374 6.85 16.47 -4.25
C ILE A 374 7.96 16.66 -5.29
N LEU A 375 9.00 15.83 -5.27
CA LEU A 375 10.11 15.90 -6.23
C LEU A 375 9.64 15.74 -7.68
N VAL A 376 8.83 14.72 -7.97
CA VAL A 376 8.29 14.49 -9.32
C VAL A 376 7.46 15.68 -9.78
N ARG A 377 6.63 16.26 -8.89
CA ARG A 377 5.84 17.45 -9.21
C ARG A 377 6.72 18.68 -9.51
N GLN A 378 7.82 18.87 -8.78
CA GLN A 378 8.75 19.96 -9.05
C GLN A 378 9.49 19.79 -10.38
N LEU A 379 9.94 18.58 -10.69
CA LEU A 379 10.55 18.25 -11.99
C LEU A 379 9.57 18.51 -13.14
N GLU A 380 8.31 18.13 -12.96
CA GLU A 380 7.25 18.38 -13.94
C GLU A 380 7.01 19.88 -14.17
N LEU A 381 6.95 20.68 -13.11
CA LEU A 381 6.77 22.14 -13.20
C LEU A 381 7.97 22.86 -13.84
N THR A 382 9.18 22.38 -13.57
CA THR A 382 10.42 22.99 -14.09
C THR A 382 10.82 22.46 -15.47
N GLY A 383 10.20 21.36 -15.92
CA GLY A 383 10.60 20.63 -17.13
C GLY A 383 11.95 19.91 -17.01
N GLN A 384 12.54 19.86 -15.82
CA GLN A 384 13.82 19.21 -15.58
C GLN A 384 13.66 17.68 -15.50
N ARG A 385 14.70 16.96 -15.93
CA ARG A 385 14.78 15.50 -15.89
C ARG A 385 16.02 15.01 -15.14
N GLU A 386 16.49 15.84 -14.21
CA GLU A 386 17.68 15.56 -13.42
C GLU A 386 17.45 16.00 -11.97
N LEU A 387 17.75 15.10 -11.04
CA LEU A 387 17.72 15.35 -9.60
C LEU A 387 19.14 15.55 -9.10
N SER A 388 19.30 16.59 -8.29
CA SER A 388 20.55 16.93 -7.63
C SER A 388 20.30 17.10 -6.13
N PRO A 389 21.33 17.01 -5.27
CA PRO A 389 21.15 17.24 -3.82
C PRO A 389 20.51 18.59 -3.49
N GLU A 390 20.78 19.62 -4.31
CA GLU A 390 20.17 20.94 -4.17
C GLU A 390 18.65 20.93 -4.37
N SER A 391 18.13 20.00 -5.18
CA SER A 391 16.69 19.81 -5.39
C SER A 391 15.96 19.35 -4.12
N LEU A 392 16.67 18.78 -3.14
CA LEU A 392 16.07 18.30 -1.88
C LEU A 392 15.78 19.43 -0.89
N MET A 393 16.53 20.54 -0.97
CA MET A 393 16.39 21.69 -0.08
C MET A 393 14.99 22.32 -0.14
N SER A 394 14.36 22.28 -1.32
CA SER A 394 13.01 22.82 -1.53
C SER A 394 11.94 21.98 -0.80
N VAL A 395 12.13 20.66 -0.70
CA VAL A 395 11.19 19.75 -0.03
C VAL A 395 11.26 19.90 1.47
N TYR A 396 12.45 20.15 2.02
CA TYR A 396 12.61 20.47 3.44
C TYR A 396 11.87 21.76 3.84
N ALA A 397 11.86 22.76 2.95
CA ALA A 397 11.13 24.01 3.17
C ALA A 397 9.62 23.87 2.97
N ASP A 398 9.15 22.79 2.35
CA ASP A 398 7.76 22.58 2.01
C ASP A 398 6.89 22.38 3.28
N GLU A 399 5.93 23.29 3.48
CA GLU A 399 5.03 23.24 4.63
C GLU A 399 4.12 22.00 4.60
N VAL A 400 3.78 21.50 3.41
CA VAL A 400 2.94 20.31 3.27
C VAL A 400 3.69 19.07 3.76
N PHE A 401 4.99 18.95 3.44
CA PHE A 401 5.85 17.90 3.98
C PHE A 401 5.95 17.96 5.51
N LYS A 402 6.23 19.13 6.08
CA LYS A 402 6.32 19.32 7.53
C LYS A 402 5.02 18.92 8.23
N ASN A 403 3.89 19.36 7.71
CA ASN A 403 2.57 19.02 8.26
C ASN A 403 2.26 17.52 8.16
N HIS A 404 2.65 16.87 7.06
CA HIS A 404 2.47 15.43 6.88
C HIS A 404 3.33 14.61 7.83
N LEU A 405 4.58 15.00 8.04
CA LEU A 405 5.50 14.39 9.01
C LEU A 405 4.93 14.50 10.45
N LEU A 406 4.46 15.68 10.84
CA LEU A 406 3.89 15.90 12.17
C LEU A 406 2.56 15.15 12.37
N ARG A 407 1.70 15.11 11.34
CA ARG A 407 0.48 14.28 11.39
C ARG A 407 0.82 12.80 11.56
N SER A 408 1.81 12.29 10.84
CA SER A 408 2.25 10.90 10.98
C SER A 408 2.68 10.58 12.42
N PHE A 409 3.37 11.49 13.09
CA PHE A 409 3.68 11.36 14.52
C PHE A 409 2.42 11.36 15.39
N MET A 410 1.52 12.34 15.19
CA MET A 410 0.31 12.50 16.00
C MET A 410 -0.66 11.33 15.84
N ASP A 411 -0.79 10.77 14.65
CA ASP A 411 -1.71 9.67 14.33
C ASP A 411 -1.20 8.33 14.88
N ASN A 412 0.10 8.19 15.10
CA ASN A 412 0.74 6.96 15.58
C ASN A 412 1.08 6.99 17.08
N THR A 413 0.85 8.11 17.78
CA THR A 413 1.17 8.29 19.21
C THR A 413 -0.05 8.68 20.05
N GLN A 414 -0.12 8.19 21.29
CA GLN A 414 -1.04 8.64 22.33
C GLN A 414 -0.33 9.62 23.27
N ASN A 415 -1.08 10.18 24.21
CA ASN A 415 -0.59 11.18 25.17
C ASN A 415 0.63 10.68 25.95
N ARG A 416 0.70 9.39 26.28
CA ARG A 416 1.86 8.78 26.91
C ARG A 416 3.14 8.86 26.08
N GLU A 417 3.10 8.40 24.83
CA GLU A 417 4.26 8.45 23.96
C GLU A 417 4.66 9.91 23.64
N LYS A 418 3.68 10.78 23.46
CA LYS A 418 3.89 12.22 23.28
C LYS A 418 4.60 12.84 24.47
N ALA A 419 4.18 12.51 25.70
CA ALA A 419 4.84 12.99 26.92
C ALA A 419 6.32 12.59 26.96
N VAL A 420 6.65 11.33 26.66
CA VAL A 420 8.04 10.86 26.62
C VAL A 420 8.88 11.68 25.64
N VAL A 421 8.39 11.86 24.41
CA VAL A 421 9.09 12.61 23.36
C VAL A 421 9.27 14.08 23.75
N TYR A 422 8.21 14.74 24.21
CA TYR A 422 8.27 16.16 24.58
C TYR A 422 9.19 16.38 25.79
N ALA A 423 9.16 15.50 26.79
CA ALA A 423 10.00 15.62 27.98
C ALA A 423 11.49 15.50 27.63
N ILE A 424 11.86 14.50 26.81
CA ILE A 424 13.23 14.33 26.35
C ILE A 424 13.70 15.53 25.52
N LEU A 425 12.88 16.01 24.58
CA LEU A 425 13.24 17.14 23.73
C LEU A 425 13.39 18.46 24.49
N GLN A 426 12.63 18.65 25.58
CA GLN A 426 12.82 19.80 26.46
C GLN A 426 14.10 19.67 27.29
N LYS A 427 14.36 18.49 27.87
CA LYS A 427 15.54 18.25 28.71
C LYS A 427 16.84 18.29 27.92
N ARG A 428 16.79 17.87 26.65
CA ARG A 428 17.96 17.73 25.76
C ARG A 428 17.85 18.61 24.51
N ALA A 429 17.37 19.84 24.67
CA ALA A 429 17.20 20.79 23.57
C ALA A 429 18.50 21.04 22.79
N ASP A 430 19.65 21.05 23.47
CA ASP A 430 20.96 21.35 22.86
C ASP A 430 21.61 20.13 22.17
N ARG A 431 21.19 18.91 22.53
CA ARG A 431 21.72 17.65 21.98
C ARG A 431 20.61 16.62 21.76
N PRO A 432 19.63 16.93 20.90
CA PRO A 432 18.47 16.07 20.70
C PRO A 432 18.83 14.68 20.15
N MET A 433 19.98 14.56 19.47
CA MET A 433 20.40 13.32 18.81
C MET A 433 21.29 12.41 19.66
N ALA A 434 21.62 12.83 20.88
CA ALA A 434 22.38 11.99 21.80
C ALA A 434 21.51 10.85 22.35
N GLY A 435 22.08 9.65 22.48
CA GLY A 435 21.40 8.49 23.02
C GLY A 435 20.92 8.69 24.45
N PHE A 436 19.74 8.16 24.79
CA PHE A 436 19.11 8.26 26.11
C PHE A 436 18.56 6.91 26.58
N THR A 437 18.56 6.69 27.88
CA THR A 437 18.05 5.46 28.51
C THR A 437 16.62 5.63 29.02
N GLN A 438 15.95 4.54 29.39
CA GLN A 438 14.64 4.65 30.05
C GLN A 438 14.72 5.43 31.38
N ALA A 439 15.85 5.36 32.09
CA ALA A 439 16.07 6.15 33.30
C ALA A 439 16.13 7.66 33.00
N ASP A 440 16.72 8.05 31.88
CA ASP A 440 16.70 9.44 31.41
C ASP A 440 15.28 9.90 31.08
N MET A 441 14.47 9.04 30.44
CA MET A 441 13.07 9.32 30.13
C MET A 441 12.23 9.50 31.39
N ASP A 442 12.36 8.59 32.37
CA ASP A 442 11.66 8.71 33.65
C ASP A 442 12.08 9.98 34.40
N ALA A 443 13.37 10.30 34.44
CA ALA A 443 13.85 11.54 35.05
C ALA A 443 13.30 12.80 34.35
N ALA A 444 13.23 12.80 33.00
CA ALA A 444 12.67 13.91 32.24
C ALA A 444 11.16 14.09 32.49
N LEU A 445 10.41 12.98 32.61
CA LEU A 445 8.98 13.01 32.93
C LEU A 445 8.74 13.54 34.34
N ARG A 446 9.53 13.10 35.32
CA ARG A 446 9.42 13.56 36.72
C ARG A 446 9.70 15.05 36.88
N GLU A 447 10.67 15.60 36.13
CA GLU A 447 10.92 17.05 36.10
C GLU A 447 9.70 17.84 35.60
N GLN A 448 8.86 17.22 34.78
CA GLN A 448 7.61 17.79 34.30
C GLN A 448 6.41 17.48 35.23
N GLY A 449 6.63 16.79 36.34
CA GLY A 449 5.57 16.40 37.29
C GLY A 449 4.75 15.19 36.85
N LEU A 450 5.21 14.41 35.87
CA LEU A 450 4.56 13.18 35.42
C LEU A 450 5.28 11.95 36.00
N VAL A 451 4.51 11.03 36.57
CA VAL A 451 5.03 9.76 37.11
C VAL A 451 4.37 8.62 36.36
N ILE A 452 5.17 7.82 35.67
CA ILE A 452 4.71 6.68 34.86
C ILE A 452 5.36 5.41 35.44
N ALA A 453 4.57 4.37 35.66
CA ALA A 453 5.11 3.08 36.11
C ALA A 453 5.96 2.42 35.01
N HIS A 454 6.87 1.53 35.40
CA HIS A 454 7.84 0.92 34.49
C HIS A 454 7.19 0.16 33.31
N GLY A 455 6.16 -0.66 33.56
CA GLY A 455 5.45 -1.40 32.50
C GLY A 455 4.87 -0.47 31.43
N PRO A 456 4.00 0.50 31.80
CA PRO A 456 3.51 1.56 30.94
C PRO A 456 4.59 2.33 30.16
N LEU A 457 5.72 2.65 30.79
CA LEU A 457 6.83 3.34 30.13
C LEU A 457 7.52 2.44 29.09
N ASN A 458 7.70 1.16 29.41
CA ASN A 458 8.28 0.20 28.48
C ASN A 458 7.40 0.03 27.25
N THR A 459 6.09 -0.14 27.43
CA THR A 459 5.12 -0.18 26.32
C THR A 459 5.18 1.08 25.46
N ALA A 460 5.28 2.26 26.08
CA ALA A 460 5.43 3.52 25.33
C ALA A 460 6.72 3.54 24.50
N CYS A 461 7.83 3.02 25.04
CA CYS A 461 9.09 2.88 24.30
C CYS A 461 8.94 1.92 23.12
N ASP A 462 8.31 0.76 23.33
CA ASP A 462 8.09 -0.25 22.28
C ASP A 462 7.24 0.32 21.13
N VAL A 463 6.21 1.10 21.47
CA VAL A 463 5.36 1.80 20.50
C VAL A 463 6.14 2.89 19.76
N LEU A 464 6.95 3.69 20.45
CA LEU A 464 7.78 4.72 19.82
C LEU A 464 8.86 4.13 18.88
N VAL A 465 9.39 2.95 19.22
CA VAL A 465 10.28 2.19 18.35
C VAL A 465 9.53 1.62 17.15
N LEU A 466 8.34 1.05 17.37
CA LEU A 466 7.49 0.53 16.29
C LEU A 466 7.03 1.64 15.34
N ALA A 467 6.82 2.84 15.86
CA ALA A 467 6.47 4.03 15.08
C ALA A 467 7.63 4.68 14.35
N GLY A 468 8.83 4.12 14.45
CA GLY A 468 10.01 4.66 13.78
C GLY A 468 10.37 6.05 14.26
N ILE A 469 9.95 6.44 15.47
CA ILE A 469 10.32 7.71 16.10
C ILE A 469 11.63 7.53 16.86
N LEU A 470 11.76 6.37 17.53
CA LEU A 470 12.96 5.96 18.25
C LEU A 470 13.60 4.73 17.61
N ARG A 471 14.91 4.64 17.69
CA ARG A 471 15.69 3.43 17.42
C ARG A 471 16.34 2.98 18.72
N ALA A 472 16.12 1.73 19.10
CA ALA A 472 16.82 1.11 20.22
C ALA A 472 18.16 0.52 19.77
N ARG A 473 19.21 0.74 20.57
CA ARG A 473 20.53 0.12 20.44
C ARG A 473 21.01 -0.31 21.82
N GLY A 474 20.80 -1.57 22.16
CA GLY A 474 21.05 -2.06 23.52
C GLY A 474 20.12 -1.38 24.52
N ALA A 475 20.68 -0.74 25.55
CA ALA A 475 19.92 -0.01 26.56
C ALA A 475 19.61 1.46 26.20
N GLU A 476 20.16 1.95 25.08
CA GLU A 476 20.01 3.34 24.63
C GLU A 476 18.99 3.47 23.49
N TYR A 477 18.30 4.60 23.48
CA TYR A 477 17.35 5.01 22.46
C TYR A 477 17.84 6.29 21.79
N PHE A 478 17.57 6.41 20.49
CA PHE A 478 17.95 7.55 19.65
C PHE A 478 16.74 7.96 18.84
N PHE A 479 16.52 9.26 18.59
CA PHE A 479 15.55 9.64 17.56
C PHE A 479 16.04 9.17 16.18
N THR A 480 15.12 8.75 15.34
CA THR A 480 15.40 8.21 14.02
C THR A 480 15.61 9.29 12.96
N SER A 481 14.86 10.40 13.05
CA SER A 481 14.89 11.50 12.09
C SER A 481 15.29 12.83 12.76
N PRO A 482 16.43 13.43 12.38
CA PRO A 482 16.80 14.78 12.81
C PRO A 482 15.83 15.85 12.29
N VAL A 483 15.16 15.58 11.16
CA VAL A 483 14.16 16.50 10.60
C VAL A 483 12.92 16.54 11.46
N PHE A 484 12.42 15.38 11.90
CA PHE A 484 11.29 15.30 12.81
C PHE A 484 11.50 16.17 14.06
N VAL A 485 12.67 16.03 14.71
CA VAL A 485 12.97 16.80 15.92
C VAL A 485 12.97 18.31 15.65
N ARG A 486 13.64 18.75 14.58
CA ARG A 486 13.70 20.17 14.21
C ARG A 486 12.32 20.73 13.88
N VAL A 487 11.53 20.01 13.09
CA VAL A 487 10.18 20.43 12.70
C VAL A 487 9.27 20.50 13.93
N LEU A 488 9.34 19.55 14.85
CA LEU A 488 8.54 19.56 16.06
C LEU A 488 8.88 20.76 16.97
N GLN A 489 10.18 21.06 17.14
CA GLN A 489 10.65 22.21 17.94
C GLN A 489 10.34 23.57 17.31
N GLN A 490 10.36 23.67 15.98
CA GLN A 490 10.09 24.92 15.26
C GLN A 490 8.59 25.22 15.14
N THR A 491 7.78 24.18 14.94
CA THR A 491 6.33 24.34 14.69
C THR A 491 5.54 24.48 15.99
N TYR A 492 5.95 23.79 17.07
CA TYR A 492 5.19 23.76 18.31
C TYR A 492 5.98 24.24 19.52
N ASN A 493 5.27 24.92 20.44
CA ASN A 493 5.77 25.16 21.77
C ASN A 493 5.64 23.86 22.60
N LEU A 494 6.77 23.17 22.80
CA LEU A 494 6.83 21.91 23.54
C LEU A 494 6.30 22.03 24.98
N ARG A 495 6.44 23.19 25.64
CA ARG A 495 5.91 23.40 26.99
C ARG A 495 4.38 23.40 26.98
N TYR A 496 3.79 24.13 26.05
CA TYR A 496 2.35 24.15 25.86
C TYR A 496 1.78 22.76 25.55
N LEU A 497 2.42 22.01 24.65
CA LEU A 497 1.99 20.64 24.33
C LEU A 497 2.12 19.70 25.54
N MET A 498 3.17 19.86 26.34
CA MET A 498 3.34 19.10 27.58
C MET A 498 2.23 19.40 28.58
N ASP A 499 1.88 20.67 28.75
CA ASP A 499 0.79 21.06 29.66
C ASP A 499 -0.57 20.56 29.17
N LYS A 500 -0.82 20.56 27.86
CA LYS A 500 -2.03 19.94 27.29
C LYS A 500 -2.11 18.44 27.53
N VAL A 501 -0.99 17.73 27.38
CA VAL A 501 -0.93 16.29 27.70
C VAL A 501 -1.23 16.02 29.19
N LYS A 502 -0.84 16.93 30.09
CA LYS A 502 -1.20 16.83 31.52
C LYS A 502 -2.69 17.08 31.76
N GLU A 503 -3.28 18.05 31.08
CA GLU A 503 -4.72 18.37 31.19
C GLU A 503 -5.60 17.24 30.63
N GLU A 504 -5.19 16.62 29.52
CA GLU A 504 -5.94 15.55 28.85
C GLU A 504 -5.73 14.16 29.49
N GLY A 505 -4.67 13.99 30.28
CA GLY A 505 -4.31 12.72 30.92
C GLY A 505 -3.46 11.80 30.05
N LEU A 506 -2.83 10.81 30.71
CA LEU A 506 -1.87 9.84 30.15
C LEU A 506 -2.45 8.47 29.79
#